data_AF-A0A8J9X5K1-F1
#
_entry.id   AF-A0A8J9X5K1-F1
#
_cell.length_a   1.000
_cell.length_b   1.000
_cell.length_c   1.000
_cell.angle_alpha   90.00
_cell.angle_beta   90.00
_cell.angle_gamma   90.00
#
_symmetry.space_group_name_H-M   'P 1'
#
loop_
_entity.id
_entity.type
_entity.pdbx_description
1 polymer ?
#
loop_
_entity_poly.entity_id
_entity_poly.type
_entity_poly.pdbx_seq_one_letter_code
_entity_poly.pdbx_strand_id
1 'polypeptide(L)' 'MELRVGKKYRLGRKIGSGSFGDIYLGTNMTTGEEVAIKLESVKTKHPQLLYESKIYRILHGG' A
#
# COMPACT_ATOMS: atom_id res chain seq x y z
N MET A 1 8.82 15.35 -9.06
CA MET A 1 7.78 15.47 -8.01
C MET A 1 7.85 14.19 -7.18
N GLU A 2 8.08 14.28 -5.87
CA GLU A 2 8.19 13.09 -5.01
C GLU A 2 6.79 12.70 -4.49
N LEU A 3 6.27 11.56 -4.96
CA LEU A 3 4.98 11.05 -4.53
C LEU A 3 5.09 10.42 -3.13
N ARG A 4 4.13 10.74 -2.26
CA ARG A 4 4.13 10.30 -0.86
C ARG A 4 2.78 9.75 -0.45
N VAL A 5 2.77 8.71 0.38
CA VAL A 5 1.57 8.09 0.96
C VAL A 5 1.57 8.31 2.47
N GLY A 6 0.44 8.80 3.00
CA GLY A 6 0.28 9.07 4.44
C GLY A 6 1.30 10.04 5.03
N LYS A 7 1.94 10.87 4.20
CA LYS A 7 3.06 11.78 4.55
C LYS A 7 4.29 11.10 5.17
N LYS A 8 4.31 9.76 5.29
CA LYS A 8 5.35 8.97 5.96
C LYS A 8 6.14 8.09 4.99
N TYR A 9 5.53 7.66 3.89
CA TYR A 9 6.14 6.74 2.95
C TYR A 9 6.37 7.41 1.60
N ARG A 10 7.58 7.27 1.06
CA ARG A 10 7.90 7.63 -0.32
C ARG A 10 7.44 6.52 -1.24
N LEU A 11 6.73 6.87 -2.31
CA LEU A 11 6.31 5.92 -3.35
C LEU A 11 7.43 5.77 -4.39
N GLY A 12 7.91 4.55 -4.59
CA GLY A 12 8.93 4.19 -5.57
C GLY A 12 8.34 3.58 -6.84
N ARG A 13 9.14 2.73 -7.51
CA ARG A 13 8.73 2.04 -8.74
C ARG A 13 7.64 1.00 -8.46
N LYS A 14 6.79 0.76 -9.45
CA LYS A 14 5.88 -0.39 -9.45
C LYS A 14 6.69 -1.69 -9.45
N ILE A 15 6.27 -2.65 -8.63
CA ILE A 15 6.90 -3.98 -8.50
C ILE A 15 5.93 -5.13 -8.76
N GLY A 16 4.63 -4.86 -8.83
CA GLY A 16 3.63 -5.86 -9.18
C GLY A 16 2.28 -5.24 -9.51
N SER A 17 1.40 -6.05 -10.06
CA SER A 17 0.00 -5.71 -10.36
C SER A 17 -0.87 -6.95 -10.28
N GLY A 18 -2.09 -6.79 -9.82
CA GLY A 18 -3.11 -7.83 -9.85
C GLY A 18 -4.50 -7.25 -10.04
N SER A 19 -5.51 -8.12 -9.97
CA SER A 19 -6.92 -7.74 -10.19
C SER A 19 -7.43 -6.66 -9.24
N PHE A 20 -6.79 -6.49 -8.08
CA PHE A 20 -7.25 -5.64 -6.98
C PHE A 20 -6.27 -4.51 -6.64
N GLY A 21 -5.49 -4.09 -7.64
CA GLY A 21 -4.60 -2.94 -7.53
C GLY A 21 -3.16 -3.25 -7.88
N ASP A 22 -2.34 -2.22 -7.69
CA ASP A 22 -0.92 -2.21 -8.02
C ASP A 22 -0.06 -2.20 -6.75
N ILE A 23 1.09 -2.86 -6.82
CA ILE A 23 2.07 -2.93 -5.74
C ILE A 23 3.30 -2.13 -6.15
N TYR A 24 3.74 -1.24 -5.26
CA TYR A 24 4.91 -0.40 -5.44
C TYR A 24 5.94 -0.69 -4.35
N LEU A 25 7.22 -0.59 -4.71
CA LEU A 25 8.27 -0.44 -3.70
C LEU A 25 8.10 0.92 -3.03
N GLY A 26 8.24 0.94 -1.71
CA GLY A 26 8.21 2.16 -0.91
C GLY A 26 9.34 2.21 0.09
N THR A 27 9.55 3.38 0.67
CA THR A 27 10.51 3.57 1.75
C THR A 27 9.86 4.37 2.86
N ASN A 28 9.95 3.91 4.10
CA ASN A 28 9.61 4.69 5.27
C ASN A 28 10.62 5.83 5.42
N MET A 29 10.17 7.08 5.31
CA MET A 29 11.08 8.23 5.29
C MET A 29 11.72 8.53 6.65
N THR A 30 11.18 7.99 7.74
CA THR A 30 11.73 8.15 9.09
C THR A 30 12.78 7.09 9.40
N THR A 31 12.54 5.84 9.03
CA THR A 31 13.42 4.70 9.40
C THR A 31 14.35 4.27 8.28
N GLY A 32 14.08 4.64 7.03
CA GLY A 32 14.80 4.14 5.85
C GLY A 32 14.40 2.72 5.42
N GLU A 33 13.48 2.08 6.14
CA GLU A 33 13.03 0.72 5.87
C GLU A 33 12.28 0.61 4.53
N GLU A 34 12.61 -0.44 3.75
CA GLU A 34 11.87 -0.78 2.54
C GLU A 34 10.52 -1.43 2.88
N VAL A 35 9.48 -1.01 2.17
CA VAL A 35 8.11 -1.50 2.37
C VAL A 35 7.43 -1.76 1.03
N ALA A 36 6.40 -2.59 1.01
CA ALA A 36 5.48 -2.69 -0.14
C ALA A 36 4.26 -1.77 0.07
N ILE A 37 3.89 -1.00 -0.95
CA ILE A 37 2.73 -0.11 -0.94
C ILE A 37 1.70 -0.64 -1.96
N LYS A 38 0.55 -1.10 -1.48
CA LYS A 38 -0.59 -1.51 -2.31
C LYS A 38 -1.53 -0.34 -2.53
N LEU A 39 -1.84 -0.04 -3.78
CA LEU A 39 -2.79 1.02 -4.17
C LEU A 39 -3.98 0.42 -4.93
N GLU A 40 -5.18 0.72 -4.44
CA GLU A 40 -6.45 0.38 -5.08
C GLU A 40 -7.13 1.67 -5.57
N SER A 41 -7.63 1.67 -6.80
CA SER A 41 -8.41 2.80 -7.32
C SER A 41 -9.74 2.91 -6.59
N VAL A 42 -10.03 4.09 -6.05
CA VAL A 42 -11.33 4.37 -5.39
C VAL A 42 -12.53 4.25 -6.34
N LYS A 43 -12.31 4.20 -7.65
CA LYS A 43 -13.34 4.04 -8.67
C LYS A 43 -13.64 2.58 -9.01
N THR A 44 -12.95 1.62 -8.38
CA THR A 44 -13.21 0.19 -8.61
C THR A 44 -14.64 -0.17 -8.17
N LYS A 45 -15.28 -1.09 -8.89
CA LYS A 45 -16.65 -1.54 -8.58
C LYS A 45 -16.73 -2.29 -7.24
N HIS A 46 -15.65 -2.95 -6.85
CA HIS A 46 -15.58 -3.81 -5.66
C HIS A 46 -14.32 -3.49 -4.84
N PRO A 47 -14.27 -2.36 -4.12
CA PRO A 47 -13.10 -1.97 -3.34
C PRO A 47 -12.94 -2.90 -2.14
N GLN A 48 -11.76 -3.49 -1.99
CA GLN A 48 -11.51 -4.50 -0.97
C GLN A 48 -10.29 -4.21 -0.10
N LEU A 49 -9.47 -3.21 -0.45
CA LEU A 49 -8.22 -2.92 0.26
C LEU A 49 -8.45 -2.56 1.74
N LEU A 50 -9.52 -1.83 2.05
CA LEU A 50 -9.87 -1.51 3.44
C LEU A 50 -10.25 -2.77 4.24
N TYR A 51 -11.04 -3.66 3.65
CA TYR A 51 -11.44 -4.90 4.32
C TYR A 51 -10.24 -5.85 4.49
N GLU A 52 -9.40 -5.98 3.47
CA GLU A 52 -8.14 -6.71 3.50
C GLU A 52 -7.24 -6.20 4.64
N SER A 53 -7.06 -4.88 4.79
CA SER A 53 -6.26 -4.30 5.88
C SER A 53 -6.80 -4.65 7.28
N LYS A 54 -8.13 -4.73 7.44
CA LYS A 54 -8.75 -5.13 8.71
C LYS A 54 -8.45 -6.60 9.02
N ILE A 55 -8.54 -7.48 8.03
CA ILE A 55 -8.19 -8.89 8.18
C ILE A 55 -6.72 -9.04 8.59
N TYR A 56 -5.79 -8.40 7.88
CA TYR A 56 -4.36 -8.48 8.24
C TYR A 56 -4.09 -8.03 9.68
N ARG A 57 -4.75 -6.97 10.16
CA ARG A 57 -4.60 -6.52 11.55
C ARG A 57 -5.14 -7.53 12.56
N ILE A 58 -6.26 -8.18 12.27
CA ILE A 58 -6.83 -9.24 13.12
C ILE A 58 -5.87 -10.44 13.18
N LEU A 59 -5.34 -10.86 12.03
CA LEU A 59 -4.43 -12.00 11.94
C LEU A 59 -3.06 -11.75 12.57
N HIS A 60 -2.61 -10.49 12.64
CA HIS A 60 -1.35 -10.10 13.27
C HIS A 60 -1.38 -10.22 14.81
N GLY A 61 -2.54 -10.44 15.42
CA GLY A 61 -2.66 -10.72 16.87
C GLY A 61 -3.35 -9.64 17.72
N GLY A 62 -3.99 -8.64 17.10
CA GLY A 62 -4.77 -7.61 17.83
C GLY A 62 -3.92 -6.45 18.33
#